data_AF-E1REE2-F1
#
_entry.id   AF-E1REE2-F1
#
_cell.length_a   1.000
_cell.length_b   1.000
_cell.length_c   1.000
_cell.angle_alpha   90.00
_cell.angle_beta   90.00
_cell.angle_gamma   90.00
#
_symmetry.space_group_name_H-M   'P 1'
#
loop_
_entity.id
_entity.type
_entity.pdbx_description
1 polymer ?
#
loop_
_entity_poly.entity_id
_entity_poly.type
_entity_poly.pdbx_seq_one_letter_code
_entity_poly.pdbx_strand_id
1 'polypeptide(L)'
;MNCGEKMQIKLSGLSFIFGLLFFCGVCIAPSCAATEYILSQDTQEMYKNGINHTGPDEAVIIVRDDFTISAVNCSGIESEGSITIKSDTGKILKITVSGSGKTTYGIKGSSVDITGGNIDLRAGGESTDITCGIYSSEGQISISGGTVSATADSSTSHKNKALYAIESVIISGGSVTASAVGGANSFGIDGDGDNGEGGVLISGGVVEVSATGAGTRNFGVDSRFGKVVFSGDSVITIYEDESGENQNYVFNSNVTSITGDEAVVFAGEGSAYKLQKNAVLAQDFALIPGKPFEIPEGLTLAVEKGVDFSTDGAEFQYETKYTNKKGQTVYTSAPVDPDSVATPLSVFGILAGIMAAFGITRRK
;
A
#
# COMPACT_ATOMS: atom_id res chain seq x y z
N MET A 1 -3.83 -7.19 -80.39
CA MET A 1 -4.33 -8.31 -81.21
C MET A 1 -3.15 -8.80 -82.04
N ASN A 2 -2.57 -10.00 -81.97
CA ASN A 2 -2.80 -11.28 -81.27
C ASN A 2 -1.38 -11.82 -80.94
N CYS A 3 -1.11 -12.29 -79.71
CA CYS A 3 -1.27 -13.68 -79.23
C CYS A 3 -0.19 -14.62 -79.82
N GLY A 4 0.78 -15.09 -79.02
CA GLY A 4 0.80 -16.44 -78.39
C GLY A 4 1.94 -17.23 -79.06
N GLU A 5 2.76 -18.07 -78.44
CA GLU A 5 2.54 -19.08 -77.40
C GLU A 5 3.84 -19.30 -76.57
N LYS A 6 3.67 -19.66 -75.30
CA LYS A 6 4.71 -20.22 -74.42
C LYS A 6 4.59 -21.75 -74.42
N MET A 7 5.72 -22.44 -74.55
CA MET A 7 5.82 -23.91 -74.44
C MET A 7 6.26 -24.33 -73.04
N GLN A 8 5.66 -25.43 -72.55
CA GLN A 8 5.81 -25.99 -71.20
C GLN A 8 7.05 -26.90 -71.01
N ILE A 9 7.77 -26.63 -69.92
CA ILE A 9 8.17 -27.49 -68.78
C ILE A 9 8.45 -28.99 -69.02
N LYS A 10 9.64 -29.44 -68.56
CA LYS A 10 9.83 -30.76 -67.91
C LYS A 10 10.63 -30.60 -66.62
N LEU A 11 9.97 -30.92 -65.49
CA LEU A 11 10.56 -31.10 -64.17
C LEU A 11 11.19 -32.50 -64.04
N SER A 12 12.25 -32.58 -63.24
CA SER A 12 12.65 -33.80 -62.54
C SER A 12 13.17 -33.46 -61.14
N GLY A 13 12.52 -34.01 -60.10
CA GLY A 13 13.00 -34.09 -58.71
C GLY A 13 12.68 -32.87 -57.83
N LEU A 14 11.54 -32.76 -57.12
CA LEU A 14 11.14 -33.48 -55.87
C LEU A 14 12.15 -33.23 -54.73
N SER A 15 11.87 -32.70 -53.53
CA SER A 15 10.71 -32.08 -52.87
C SER A 15 11.24 -31.50 -51.54
N PHE A 16 10.94 -30.23 -51.25
CA PHE A 16 10.44 -29.68 -49.97
C PHE A 16 10.71 -28.16 -49.90
N ILE A 17 9.70 -27.41 -50.34
CA ILE A 17 9.46 -26.02 -49.97
C ILE A 17 8.79 -26.04 -48.60
N PHE A 18 9.17 -25.18 -47.65
CA PHE A 18 8.27 -24.20 -47.02
C PHE A 18 9.00 -23.37 -45.95
N GLY A 19 9.15 -22.08 -46.25
CA GLY A 19 8.98 -20.97 -45.31
C GLY A 19 10.00 -20.79 -44.18
N LEU A 20 10.93 -19.83 -44.34
CA LEU A 20 11.16 -18.80 -43.32
C LEU A 20 12.02 -17.64 -43.87
N LEU A 21 11.46 -16.85 -44.78
CA LEU A 21 11.86 -15.44 -44.93
C LEU A 21 11.13 -14.66 -43.83
N PHE A 22 11.53 -14.88 -42.57
CA PHE A 22 11.07 -14.05 -41.47
C PHE A 22 11.88 -12.77 -41.50
N PHE A 23 11.22 -11.70 -41.94
CA PHE A 23 11.54 -10.33 -41.62
C PHE A 23 12.19 -10.24 -40.22
N CYS A 24 13.47 -9.89 -40.16
CA CYS A 24 14.03 -9.24 -38.98
C CYS A 24 13.47 -7.80 -38.89
N GLY A 25 12.16 -7.71 -38.73
CA GLY A 25 11.54 -6.55 -38.09
C GLY A 25 11.81 -6.71 -36.61
N VAL A 26 12.99 -6.30 -36.16
CA VAL A 26 13.16 -5.95 -34.76
C VAL A 26 12.14 -4.86 -34.50
N CYS A 27 11.01 -5.23 -33.89
CA CYS A 27 10.11 -4.28 -33.28
C CYS A 27 10.94 -3.57 -32.21
N ILE A 28 11.61 -2.48 -32.60
CA ILE A 28 11.99 -1.42 -31.68
C ILE A 28 10.66 -0.84 -31.25
N ALA A 29 10.03 -1.48 -30.27
CA ALA A 29 9.01 -0.78 -29.50
C ALA A 29 9.71 0.49 -29.02
N PRO A 30 9.17 1.69 -29.28
CA PRO A 30 9.69 2.87 -28.65
C PRO A 30 9.66 2.59 -27.14
N SER A 31 10.82 2.50 -26.52
CA SER A 31 10.89 2.62 -25.06
C SER A 31 10.39 4.04 -24.81
N CYS A 32 9.13 4.20 -24.39
CA CYS A 32 8.69 5.49 -23.84
C CYS A 32 9.69 5.83 -22.75
N ALA A 33 10.47 6.88 -22.98
CA ALA A 33 11.41 7.36 -21.99
C ALA A 33 10.57 7.93 -20.85
N ALA A 34 10.88 7.53 -19.62
CA ALA A 34 10.27 8.16 -18.47
C ALA A 34 10.60 9.67 -18.46
N THR A 35 9.64 10.49 -18.06
CA THR A 35 9.86 11.92 -17.85
C THR A 35 10.28 12.15 -16.40
N GLU A 36 11.46 12.70 -16.21
CA GLU A 36 12.00 12.98 -14.87
C GLU A 36 11.64 14.40 -14.41
N TYR A 37 11.16 14.51 -13.17
CA TYR A 37 10.90 15.76 -12.47
C TYR A 37 11.85 15.86 -11.27
N ILE A 38 12.85 16.74 -11.37
CA ILE A 38 13.85 16.93 -10.32
C ILE A 38 13.33 18.00 -9.34
N LEU A 39 13.16 17.63 -8.08
CA LEU A 39 12.72 18.49 -6.99
C LEU A 39 13.94 18.90 -6.16
N SER A 40 14.37 20.16 -6.36
CA SER A 40 15.55 20.76 -5.75
C SER A 40 15.27 22.24 -5.46
N GLN A 41 16.17 22.95 -4.78
CA GLN A 41 16.03 24.39 -4.57
C GLN A 41 15.82 25.17 -5.88
N ASP A 42 16.48 24.78 -6.97
CA ASP A 42 16.41 25.47 -8.27
C ASP A 42 15.06 25.29 -8.97
N THR A 43 14.32 24.23 -8.65
CA THR A 43 13.02 23.91 -9.26
C THR A 43 11.84 24.20 -8.35
N GLN A 44 12.09 24.73 -7.13
CA GLN A 44 11.07 25.03 -6.13
C GLN A 44 9.97 25.94 -6.68
N GLU A 45 10.34 27.04 -7.32
CA GLU A 45 9.36 27.99 -7.87
C GLU A 45 8.54 27.39 -9.02
N MET A 46 9.13 26.46 -9.78
CA MET A 46 8.49 25.82 -10.93
C MET A 46 7.37 24.86 -10.49
N TYR A 47 7.61 24.06 -9.45
CA TYR A 47 6.70 23.00 -9.04
C TYR A 47 5.97 23.27 -7.72
N LYS A 48 6.13 24.46 -7.10
CA LYS A 48 5.48 24.79 -5.82
C LYS A 48 3.96 24.65 -5.82
N ASN A 49 3.31 24.78 -6.98
CA ASN A 49 1.85 24.69 -7.12
C ASN A 49 1.37 23.34 -7.64
N GLY A 50 2.28 22.40 -7.88
CA GLY A 50 1.97 21.05 -8.34
C GLY A 50 2.67 20.66 -9.63
N ILE A 51 2.55 19.38 -9.96
CA ILE A 51 3.10 18.75 -11.17
C ILE A 51 1.95 18.11 -11.92
N ASN A 52 1.85 18.37 -13.21
CA ASN A 52 0.90 17.71 -14.10
C ASN A 52 1.66 17.12 -15.29
N HIS A 53 1.73 15.79 -15.34
CA HIS A 53 2.31 15.02 -16.42
C HIS A 53 1.20 14.52 -17.36
N THR A 54 1.15 15.10 -18.56
CA THR A 54 0.24 14.67 -19.62
C THR A 54 0.94 13.65 -20.50
N GLY A 55 0.31 12.51 -20.75
CA GLY A 55 0.88 11.41 -21.52
C GLY A 55 0.93 10.08 -20.75
N PRO A 56 0.97 8.95 -21.47
CA PRO A 56 0.94 7.62 -20.87
C PRO A 56 2.31 7.17 -20.32
N ASP A 57 3.35 7.98 -20.53
CA ASP A 57 4.72 7.69 -20.15
C ASP A 57 4.88 7.77 -18.63
N GLU A 58 5.88 7.09 -18.08
CA GLU A 58 6.14 7.15 -16.64
C GLU A 58 6.65 8.54 -16.23
N ALA A 59 6.10 9.10 -15.16
CA ALA A 59 6.63 10.27 -14.47
C ALA A 59 7.50 9.84 -13.28
N VAL A 60 8.80 10.16 -13.32
CA VAL A 60 9.74 9.85 -12.23
C VAL A 60 10.02 11.11 -11.44
N ILE A 61 9.56 11.15 -10.19
CA ILE A 61 9.77 12.26 -9.26
C ILE A 61 11.05 11.99 -8.46
N ILE A 62 12.03 12.89 -8.57
CA ILE A 62 13.35 12.75 -7.94
C ILE A 62 13.56 13.88 -6.93
N VAL A 63 13.47 13.57 -5.64
CA VAL A 63 13.62 14.54 -4.53
C VAL A 63 15.09 14.64 -4.14
N ARG A 64 15.71 15.79 -4.41
CA ARG A 64 17.13 16.10 -4.12
C ARG A 64 17.30 16.97 -2.88
N ASP A 65 16.32 17.84 -2.63
CA ASP A 65 16.26 18.70 -1.45
C ASP A 65 14.90 18.56 -0.76
N ASP A 66 14.80 19.06 0.47
CA ASP A 66 13.49 19.23 1.10
C ASP A 66 12.64 20.13 0.23
N PHE A 67 11.48 19.63 -0.18
CA PHE A 67 10.65 20.24 -1.20
C PHE A 67 9.22 20.32 -0.74
N THR A 68 8.57 21.47 -0.93
CA THR A 68 7.16 21.65 -0.59
C THR A 68 6.34 21.98 -1.83
N ILE A 69 5.26 21.23 -2.04
CA ILE A 69 4.19 21.52 -3.00
C ILE A 69 2.96 21.99 -2.20
N SER A 70 2.48 23.19 -2.47
CA SER A 70 1.25 23.77 -1.95
C SER A 70 0.28 24.01 -3.09
N ALA A 71 -0.50 22.98 -3.40
CA ALA A 71 -1.45 22.95 -4.49
C ALA A 71 -2.80 23.55 -4.06
N VAL A 72 -3.19 24.66 -4.69
CA VAL A 72 -4.52 25.28 -4.55
C VAL A 72 -5.53 24.75 -5.57
N ASN A 73 -5.06 23.93 -6.50
CA ASN A 73 -5.84 23.10 -7.42
C ASN A 73 -6.21 21.77 -6.75
N CYS A 74 -6.79 20.85 -7.53
CA CYS A 74 -7.25 19.56 -7.03
C CYS A 74 -6.12 18.53 -6.84
N SER A 75 -4.88 18.84 -7.20
CA SER A 75 -3.81 17.84 -7.32
C SER A 75 -2.44 18.39 -6.95
N GLY A 76 -1.70 17.64 -6.11
CA GLY A 76 -0.29 17.91 -5.84
C GLY A 76 0.60 17.42 -6.98
N ILE A 77 0.57 16.12 -7.24
CA ILE A 77 1.23 15.50 -8.40
C ILE A 77 0.17 14.67 -9.13
N GLU A 78 -0.02 14.95 -10.42
CA GLU A 78 -0.92 14.21 -11.29
C GLU A 78 -0.18 13.72 -12.53
N SER A 79 -0.43 12.48 -12.92
CA SER A 79 0.08 11.86 -14.13
C SER A 79 -1.01 11.01 -14.78
N GLU A 80 -1.10 11.06 -16.11
CA GLU A 80 -1.89 10.07 -16.89
C GLU A 80 -1.19 8.71 -16.93
N GLY A 81 0.15 8.69 -16.97
CA GLY A 81 0.97 7.49 -16.80
C GLY A 81 1.27 7.13 -15.34
N SER A 82 2.13 6.13 -15.14
CA SER A 82 2.55 5.70 -13.80
C SER A 82 3.49 6.73 -13.16
N ILE A 83 3.51 6.78 -11.83
CA ILE A 83 4.41 7.63 -11.06
C ILE A 83 5.38 6.76 -10.27
N THR A 84 6.68 7.06 -10.38
CA THR A 84 7.69 6.53 -9.46
C THR A 84 8.29 7.66 -8.64
N ILE A 85 8.33 7.53 -7.32
CA ILE A 85 8.96 8.50 -6.43
C ILE A 85 10.27 7.92 -5.87
N LYS A 86 11.32 8.71 -5.99
CA LYS A 86 12.66 8.46 -5.45
C LYS A 86 13.10 9.70 -4.68
N SER A 87 13.71 9.50 -3.52
CA SER A 87 14.27 10.60 -2.72
C SER A 87 15.68 10.28 -2.30
N ASP A 88 16.54 11.29 -2.35
CA ASP A 88 17.86 11.23 -1.72
C ASP A 88 17.71 11.05 -0.20
N THR A 89 18.65 10.35 0.42
CA THR A 89 18.56 9.96 1.83
C THR A 89 18.32 11.18 2.74
N GLY A 90 17.26 11.10 3.56
CA GLY A 90 16.91 12.13 4.54
C GLY A 90 16.11 13.31 3.98
N LYS A 91 15.83 13.37 2.67
CA LYS A 91 15.07 14.46 2.06
C LYS A 91 13.57 14.24 2.12
N ILE A 92 12.85 15.33 2.40
CA ILE A 92 11.42 15.33 2.62
C ILE A 92 10.69 15.96 1.43
N LEU A 93 9.73 15.23 0.85
CA LEU A 93 8.72 15.78 -0.03
C LEU A 93 7.44 16.03 0.76
N LYS A 94 7.10 17.31 0.94
CA LYS A 94 5.84 17.72 1.57
C LYS A 94 4.83 18.16 0.51
N ILE A 95 3.62 17.61 0.54
CA ILE A 95 2.53 17.99 -0.36
C ILE A 95 1.32 18.40 0.47
N THR A 96 0.78 19.58 0.21
CA THR A 96 -0.50 20.03 0.76
C THR A 96 -1.41 20.43 -0.39
N VAL A 97 -2.60 19.84 -0.43
CA VAL A 97 -3.63 20.13 -1.43
C VAL A 97 -4.85 20.68 -0.72
N SER A 98 -5.28 21.89 -1.08
CA SER A 98 -6.42 22.58 -0.46
C SER A 98 -7.44 23.11 -1.48
N GLY A 99 -7.36 22.65 -2.73
CA GLY A 99 -8.27 23.10 -3.78
C GLY A 99 -9.68 22.52 -3.69
N SER A 100 -10.52 22.95 -4.62
CA SER A 100 -11.92 22.51 -4.75
C SER A 100 -12.16 21.81 -6.08
N GLY A 101 -12.90 20.71 -6.10
CA GLY A 101 -13.23 20.01 -7.33
C GLY A 101 -14.07 18.76 -7.12
N LYS A 102 -14.22 17.95 -8.17
CA LYS A 102 -14.88 16.65 -8.04
C LYS A 102 -14.05 15.69 -7.19
N THR A 103 -12.74 15.67 -7.42
CA THR A 103 -11.82 14.75 -6.79
C THR A 103 -10.56 15.52 -6.44
N THR A 104 -10.10 15.42 -5.19
CA THR A 104 -8.83 16.02 -4.75
C THR A 104 -7.84 14.93 -4.37
N TYR A 105 -6.57 15.10 -4.72
CA TYR A 105 -5.54 14.09 -4.46
C TYR A 105 -4.17 14.70 -4.20
N GLY A 106 -3.44 14.16 -3.22
CA GLY A 106 -2.03 14.49 -3.01
C GLY A 106 -1.21 14.04 -4.22
N ILE A 107 -1.33 12.75 -4.55
CA ILE A 107 -0.67 12.11 -5.71
C ILE A 107 -1.71 11.28 -6.46
N LYS A 108 -1.74 11.38 -7.80
CA LYS A 108 -2.52 10.52 -8.70
C LYS A 108 -1.71 10.08 -9.89
N GLY A 109 -1.69 8.77 -10.16
CA GLY A 109 -1.17 8.17 -11.38
C GLY A 109 -2.02 6.99 -11.84
N SER A 110 -1.71 6.40 -13.00
CA SER A 110 -2.29 5.11 -13.39
C SER A 110 -1.78 3.98 -12.49
N SER A 111 -0.59 4.12 -11.91
CA SER A 111 -0.02 3.36 -10.79
C SER A 111 0.96 4.27 -10.05
N VAL A 112 1.25 3.96 -8.78
CA VAL A 112 2.17 4.77 -7.95
C VAL A 112 3.15 3.84 -7.23
N ASP A 113 4.44 4.00 -7.51
CA ASP A 113 5.52 3.23 -6.90
C ASP A 113 6.41 4.14 -6.04
N ILE A 114 6.48 3.84 -4.74
CA ILE A 114 7.36 4.52 -3.77
C ILE A 114 8.38 3.50 -3.29
N THR A 115 9.63 3.72 -3.69
CA THR A 115 10.75 2.81 -3.36
C THR A 115 11.59 3.29 -2.17
N GLY A 116 11.38 4.53 -1.75
CA GLY A 116 12.11 5.15 -0.65
C GLY A 116 11.87 6.66 -0.55
N GLY A 117 12.35 7.26 0.53
CA GLY A 117 12.22 8.70 0.81
C GLY A 117 11.28 9.03 1.95
N ASN A 118 11.25 10.31 2.34
CA ASN A 118 10.33 10.83 3.35
C ASN A 118 9.24 11.63 2.65
N ILE A 119 8.02 11.12 2.61
CA ILE A 119 6.88 11.73 1.92
C ILE A 119 5.81 12.06 2.96
N ASP A 120 5.46 13.34 3.07
CA ASP A 120 4.40 13.83 3.94
C ASP A 120 3.35 14.52 3.09
N LEU A 121 2.19 13.90 2.93
CA LEU A 121 1.12 14.41 2.08
C LEU A 121 -0.18 14.58 2.86
N ARG A 122 -0.81 15.72 2.62
CA ARG A 122 -2.14 16.06 3.14
C ARG A 122 -3.00 16.58 2.02
N ALA A 123 -3.97 15.77 1.60
CA ALA A 123 -4.99 16.14 0.66
C ALA A 123 -6.27 16.53 1.38
N GLY A 124 -6.82 17.68 1.05
CA GLY A 124 -8.07 18.17 1.60
C GLY A 124 -8.78 19.11 0.64
N GLY A 125 -9.47 20.09 1.23
CA GLY A 125 -10.25 21.08 0.49
C GLY A 125 -11.69 20.64 0.24
N GLU A 126 -12.35 21.31 -0.70
CA GLU A 126 -13.77 21.12 -1.02
C GLU A 126 -13.93 20.13 -2.18
N SER A 127 -13.86 18.84 -1.88
CA SER A 127 -14.18 17.78 -2.84
C SER A 127 -15.69 17.55 -2.90
N THR A 128 -16.20 17.15 -4.08
CA THR A 128 -17.63 16.77 -4.26
C THR A 128 -17.84 15.27 -4.52
N ASP A 129 -16.79 14.45 -4.45
CA ASP A 129 -16.88 12.99 -4.65
C ASP A 129 -15.88 12.23 -3.77
N ILE A 130 -14.59 12.54 -3.91
CA ILE A 130 -13.53 11.82 -3.19
C ILE A 130 -12.30 12.70 -2.91
N THR A 131 -11.72 12.57 -1.73
CA THR A 131 -10.43 13.13 -1.35
C THR A 131 -9.47 11.98 -1.10
N CYS A 132 -8.33 11.96 -1.79
CA CYS A 132 -7.33 10.90 -1.66
C CYS A 132 -5.97 11.45 -1.21
N GLY A 133 -5.28 10.75 -0.32
CA GLY A 133 -3.85 11.03 -0.13
C GLY A 133 -3.08 10.63 -1.39
N ILE A 134 -3.06 9.33 -1.67
CA ILE A 134 -2.52 8.73 -2.89
C ILE A 134 -3.64 7.97 -3.60
N TYR A 135 -3.76 8.19 -4.91
CA TYR A 135 -4.74 7.53 -5.77
C TYR A 135 -4.08 6.85 -6.97
N SER A 136 -4.35 5.56 -7.17
CA SER A 136 -4.07 4.85 -8.43
C SER A 136 -5.38 4.61 -9.17
N SER A 137 -5.49 5.15 -10.39
CA SER A 137 -6.73 5.11 -11.17
C SER A 137 -6.93 3.85 -12.01
N GLU A 138 -5.92 3.00 -12.15
CA GLU A 138 -5.99 1.79 -12.96
C GLU A 138 -5.33 0.59 -12.27
N GLY A 139 -4.06 0.73 -11.89
CA GLY A 139 -3.25 -0.32 -11.30
C GLY A 139 -3.03 -0.15 -9.80
N GLN A 140 -1.81 -0.41 -9.35
CA GLN A 140 -1.47 -0.52 -7.93
C GLN A 140 -0.81 0.73 -7.34
N ILE A 141 -0.92 0.84 -6.02
CA ILE A 141 0.01 1.62 -5.19
C ILE A 141 1.00 0.64 -4.56
N SER A 142 2.30 0.79 -4.81
CA SER A 142 3.36 -0.02 -4.20
C SER A 142 4.24 0.83 -3.30
N ILE A 143 4.42 0.42 -2.04
CA ILE A 143 5.35 1.03 -1.11
C ILE A 143 6.32 -0.07 -0.63
N SER A 144 7.60 0.08 -0.94
CA SER A 144 8.64 -0.90 -0.57
C SER A 144 9.69 -0.35 0.39
N GLY A 145 9.69 0.97 0.65
CA GLY A 145 10.63 1.58 1.58
C GLY A 145 10.34 3.06 1.82
N GLY A 146 11.12 3.66 2.74
CA GLY A 146 10.97 5.06 3.14
C GLY A 146 9.95 5.27 4.25
N THR A 147 9.62 6.54 4.51
CA THR A 147 8.55 6.98 5.41
C THR A 147 7.48 7.68 4.57
N VAL A 148 6.25 7.16 4.56
CA VAL A 148 5.13 7.70 3.79
C VAL A 148 3.98 8.02 4.74
N SER A 149 3.69 9.30 4.94
CA SER A 149 2.52 9.77 5.67
C SER A 149 1.50 10.32 4.68
N ALA A 150 0.37 9.63 4.53
CA ALA A 150 -0.72 9.98 3.63
C ALA A 150 -1.99 10.33 4.40
N THR A 151 -2.42 11.58 4.30
CA THR A 151 -3.65 12.08 4.94
C THR A 151 -4.67 12.53 3.90
N ALA A 152 -5.91 12.06 4.03
CA ALA A 152 -7.09 12.59 3.34
C ALA A 152 -8.04 13.22 4.38
N ASP A 153 -8.24 14.54 4.30
CA ASP A 153 -8.99 15.30 5.29
C ASP A 153 -9.86 16.35 4.60
N SER A 154 -11.15 16.01 4.45
CA SER A 154 -12.17 16.92 3.93
C SER A 154 -13.43 16.81 4.78
N SER A 155 -14.01 17.96 5.14
CA SER A 155 -15.24 18.04 5.94
C SER A 155 -16.53 17.88 5.12
N THR A 156 -16.43 17.55 3.84
CA THR A 156 -17.57 17.48 2.90
C THR A 156 -18.23 16.10 2.92
N SER A 157 -19.51 15.95 2.55
CA SER A 157 -20.29 14.69 2.61
C SER A 157 -19.85 13.58 1.64
N HIS A 158 -18.55 13.39 1.44
CA HIS A 158 -17.94 12.59 0.39
C HIS A 158 -16.94 11.58 0.97
N LYS A 159 -16.24 10.82 0.12
CA LYS A 159 -15.34 9.77 0.57
C LYS A 159 -13.94 10.34 0.81
N ASN A 160 -13.34 10.05 1.96
CA ASN A 160 -11.94 10.33 2.22
C ASN A 160 -11.18 9.00 2.25
N LYS A 161 -10.06 8.93 1.52
CA LYS A 161 -9.24 7.72 1.43
C LYS A 161 -7.77 8.08 1.53
N ALA A 162 -7.04 7.66 2.56
CA ALA A 162 -5.62 8.00 2.62
C ALA A 162 -4.84 7.33 1.47
N LEU A 163 -5.02 6.03 1.29
CA LEU A 163 -4.51 5.27 0.14
C LEU A 163 -5.69 4.62 -0.59
N TYR A 164 -5.80 4.87 -1.89
CA TYR A 164 -6.83 4.26 -2.73
C TYR A 164 -6.27 3.76 -4.05
N ALA A 165 -6.47 2.48 -4.34
CA ALA A 165 -6.10 1.90 -5.63
C ALA A 165 -7.25 1.11 -6.22
N ILE A 166 -7.44 1.23 -7.53
CA ILE A 166 -8.41 0.40 -8.25
C ILE A 166 -8.02 -1.08 -8.21
N GLU A 167 -6.74 -1.41 -8.42
CA GLU A 167 -6.29 -2.81 -8.38
C GLU A 167 -5.85 -3.23 -6.97
N SER A 168 -4.72 -2.70 -6.49
CA SER A 168 -4.15 -3.12 -5.21
C SER A 168 -3.37 -2.02 -4.49
N VAL A 169 -3.40 -2.05 -3.17
CA VAL A 169 -2.40 -1.36 -2.33
C VAL A 169 -1.44 -2.43 -1.77
N ILE A 170 -0.15 -2.30 -2.08
CA ILE A 170 0.88 -3.25 -1.69
C ILE A 170 1.93 -2.54 -0.84
N ILE A 171 2.07 -2.95 0.42
CA ILE A 171 3.10 -2.45 1.34
C ILE A 171 4.01 -3.61 1.70
N SER A 172 5.26 -3.54 1.25
CA SER A 172 6.27 -4.58 1.46
C SER A 172 7.41 -4.14 2.38
N GLY A 173 7.43 -2.87 2.76
CA GLY A 173 8.45 -2.29 3.64
C GLY A 173 8.24 -0.79 3.88
N GLY A 174 9.11 -0.22 4.71
CA GLY A 174 9.05 1.19 5.12
C GLY A 174 8.17 1.44 6.35
N SER A 175 7.97 2.71 6.65
CA SER A 175 7.05 3.22 7.67
C SER A 175 5.90 3.94 6.96
N VAL A 176 4.68 3.43 7.05
CA VAL A 176 3.52 3.98 6.34
C VAL A 176 2.47 4.41 7.33
N THR A 177 2.05 5.67 7.26
CA THR A 177 0.91 6.20 8.00
C THR A 177 -0.19 6.57 7.01
N ALA A 178 -1.37 5.97 7.13
CA ALA A 178 -2.52 6.21 6.25
C ALA A 178 -3.72 6.70 7.08
N SER A 179 -4.03 8.00 7.01
CA SER A 179 -5.05 8.65 7.82
C SER A 179 -6.18 9.26 6.98
N ALA A 180 -7.40 8.77 7.12
CA ALA A 180 -8.60 9.40 6.58
C ALA A 180 -9.43 10.03 7.70
N VAL A 181 -9.81 11.29 7.51
CA VAL A 181 -10.54 12.08 8.51
C VAL A 181 -11.75 12.75 7.86
N GLY A 182 -12.92 12.60 8.46
CA GLY A 182 -14.13 13.31 8.09
C GLY A 182 -14.93 12.67 6.94
N GLY A 183 -15.82 13.48 6.40
CA GLY A 183 -16.69 13.18 5.28
C GLY A 183 -17.84 12.22 5.52
N ALA A 184 -18.45 11.69 4.47
CA ALA A 184 -19.50 10.66 4.59
C ALA A 184 -18.90 9.28 4.85
N ASN A 185 -17.76 8.98 4.24
CA ASN A 185 -17.07 7.72 4.48
C ASN A 185 -15.55 7.97 4.56
N SER A 186 -14.88 7.39 5.55
CA SER A 186 -13.42 7.46 5.67
C SER A 186 -12.80 6.07 5.58
N PHE A 187 -11.73 5.97 4.80
CA PHE A 187 -10.96 4.74 4.60
C PHE A 187 -9.48 5.03 4.77
N GLY A 188 -8.80 4.38 5.72
CA GLY A 188 -7.35 4.51 5.81
C GLY A 188 -6.69 3.96 4.55
N ILE A 189 -6.98 2.69 4.24
CA ILE A 189 -6.53 2.01 3.03
C ILE A 189 -7.73 1.32 2.37
N ASP A 190 -7.91 1.55 1.07
CA ASP A 190 -8.92 0.86 0.27
C ASP A 190 -8.33 0.38 -1.07
N GLY A 191 -8.42 -0.92 -1.33
CA GLY A 191 -8.15 -1.50 -2.64
C GLY A 191 -9.45 -2.00 -3.26
N ASP A 192 -9.89 -1.47 -4.40
CA ASP A 192 -11.19 -1.83 -4.98
C ASP A 192 -11.17 -3.26 -5.57
N GLY A 193 -10.01 -3.75 -6.05
CA GLY A 193 -9.76 -5.14 -6.47
C GLY A 193 -10.72 -5.66 -7.55
N ASP A 194 -10.42 -5.48 -8.83
CA ASP A 194 -11.35 -5.88 -9.90
C ASP A 194 -11.68 -7.39 -9.87
N ASN A 195 -12.98 -7.73 -9.77
CA ASN A 195 -13.51 -9.10 -9.87
C ASN A 195 -12.93 -10.15 -8.89
N GLY A 196 -12.47 -9.74 -7.71
CA GLY A 196 -11.89 -10.68 -6.73
C GLY A 196 -10.39 -10.87 -6.84
N GLU A 197 -9.75 -10.22 -7.82
CA GLU A 197 -8.29 -10.14 -7.96
C GLU A 197 -7.83 -8.76 -7.48
N GLY A 198 -6.81 -8.74 -6.61
CA GLY A 198 -6.30 -7.51 -5.98
C GLY A 198 -6.80 -7.27 -4.54
N GLY A 199 -6.74 -6.02 -4.08
CA GLY A 199 -7.14 -5.60 -2.72
C GLY A 199 -6.00 -4.93 -1.93
N VAL A 200 -5.77 -5.35 -0.68
CA VAL A 200 -4.72 -4.78 0.19
C VAL A 200 -3.78 -5.88 0.65
N LEU A 201 -2.49 -5.72 0.38
CA LEU A 201 -1.45 -6.67 0.76
C LEU A 201 -0.37 -5.95 1.57
N ILE A 202 -0.22 -6.35 2.83
CA ILE A 202 0.82 -5.84 3.72
C ILE A 202 1.69 -7.01 4.13
N SER A 203 2.94 -7.02 3.67
CA SER A 203 3.89 -8.11 3.88
C SER A 203 5.16 -7.72 4.64
N GLY A 204 5.34 -6.42 4.92
CA GLY A 204 6.47 -5.92 5.69
C GLY A 204 6.33 -4.44 6.05
N GLY A 205 7.22 -3.98 6.93
CA GLY A 205 7.26 -2.58 7.39
C GLY A 205 6.41 -2.32 8.64
N VAL A 206 6.41 -1.06 9.08
CA VAL A 206 5.51 -0.55 10.12
C VAL A 206 4.38 0.20 9.43
N VAL A 207 3.14 -0.20 9.67
CA VAL A 207 1.95 0.41 9.05
C VAL A 207 0.98 0.88 10.12
N GLU A 208 0.71 2.17 10.13
CA GLU A 208 -0.29 2.80 10.98
C GLU A 208 -1.45 3.29 10.13
N VAL A 209 -2.66 2.89 10.48
CA VAL A 209 -3.85 3.19 9.70
C VAL A 209 -4.90 3.80 10.61
N SER A 210 -5.49 4.91 10.20
CA SER A 210 -6.60 5.55 10.91
C SER A 210 -7.71 5.98 9.98
N ALA A 211 -8.96 5.74 10.40
CA ALA A 211 -10.16 6.23 9.74
C ALA A 211 -11.12 6.80 10.79
N THR A 212 -11.41 8.09 10.70
CA THR A 212 -12.14 8.81 11.75
C THR A 212 -13.06 9.89 11.17
N GLY A 213 -14.04 10.32 11.95
CA GLY A 213 -14.84 11.51 11.73
C GLY A 213 -15.87 11.39 10.61
N ALA A 214 -16.02 10.22 9.99
CA ALA A 214 -17.01 10.06 8.92
C ALA A 214 -18.43 9.95 9.48
N GLY A 215 -19.38 10.60 8.81
CA GLY A 215 -20.79 10.60 9.18
C GLY A 215 -21.59 9.36 8.77
N THR A 216 -20.96 8.31 8.20
CA THR A 216 -21.68 7.08 7.83
C THR A 216 -20.84 5.83 8.02
N ARG A 217 -19.63 5.77 7.44
CA ARG A 217 -18.77 4.58 7.50
C ARG A 217 -17.31 4.94 7.75
N ASN A 218 -16.68 4.23 8.65
CA ASN A 218 -15.23 4.29 8.84
C ASN A 218 -14.66 2.89 8.63
N PHE A 219 -13.63 2.78 7.79
CA PHE A 219 -12.88 1.55 7.63
C PHE A 219 -11.39 1.84 7.78
N GLY A 220 -10.71 1.17 8.70
CA GLY A 220 -9.25 1.25 8.73
C GLY A 220 -8.68 0.70 7.41
N VAL A 221 -8.92 -0.59 7.16
CA VAL A 221 -8.54 -1.27 5.92
C VAL A 221 -9.74 -2.00 5.31
N ASP A 222 -10.06 -1.71 4.05
CA ASP A 222 -11.11 -2.41 3.32
C ASP A 222 -10.64 -2.84 1.92
N SER A 223 -11.37 -3.78 1.37
CA SER A 223 -11.36 -4.08 -0.05
C SER A 223 -12.75 -4.53 -0.47
N ARG A 224 -13.37 -3.76 -1.37
CA ARG A 224 -14.77 -3.99 -1.75
C ARG A 224 -14.96 -5.33 -2.47
N PHE A 225 -14.04 -5.68 -3.35
CA PHE A 225 -14.12 -6.91 -4.14
C PHE A 225 -12.87 -7.78 -4.00
N GLY A 226 -11.71 -7.23 -3.61
CA GLY A 226 -10.46 -7.94 -3.42
C GLY A 226 -10.28 -8.57 -2.03
N LYS A 227 -9.05 -8.99 -1.73
CA LYS A 227 -8.65 -9.56 -0.43
C LYS A 227 -7.80 -8.58 0.37
N VAL A 228 -7.89 -8.69 1.69
CA VAL A 228 -6.95 -8.04 2.60
C VAL A 228 -6.05 -9.11 3.20
N VAL A 229 -4.74 -8.99 3.01
CA VAL A 229 -3.76 -9.97 3.48
C VAL A 229 -2.68 -9.27 4.30
N PHE A 230 -2.57 -9.65 5.57
CA PHE A 230 -1.48 -9.27 6.45
C PHE A 230 -0.54 -10.48 6.62
N SER A 231 0.75 -10.29 6.35
CA SER A 231 1.74 -11.38 6.28
C SER A 231 3.17 -10.90 6.52
N GLY A 232 4.11 -11.84 6.54
CA GLY A 232 5.54 -11.56 6.69
C GLY A 232 5.87 -10.78 7.97
N ASP A 233 6.96 -10.02 7.94
CA ASP A 233 7.47 -9.23 9.07
C ASP A 233 6.77 -7.87 9.18
N SER A 234 5.45 -7.83 8.99
CA SER A 234 4.67 -6.59 9.10
C SER A 234 4.25 -6.32 10.55
N VAL A 235 4.31 -5.06 10.96
CA VAL A 235 3.73 -4.59 12.22
C VAL A 235 2.69 -3.54 11.88
N ILE A 236 1.42 -3.84 12.17
CA ILE A 236 0.28 -3.06 11.71
C ILE A 236 -0.53 -2.60 12.92
N THR A 237 -0.78 -1.30 13.02
CA THR A 237 -1.76 -0.74 13.94
C THR A 237 -2.89 -0.11 13.14
N ILE A 238 -4.12 -0.51 13.45
CA ILE A 238 -5.30 -0.02 12.76
C ILE A 238 -6.26 0.55 13.79
N TYR A 239 -6.63 1.81 13.61
CA TYR A 239 -7.50 2.55 14.49
C TYR A 239 -8.71 3.06 13.73
N GLU A 240 -9.87 2.95 14.36
CA GLU A 240 -11.07 3.66 13.95
C GLU A 240 -11.64 4.47 15.12
N ASP A 241 -12.32 5.57 14.81
CA ASP A 241 -13.06 6.27 15.84
C ASP A 241 -14.34 5.51 16.20
N GLU A 242 -14.57 5.36 17.51
CA GLU A 242 -15.76 4.71 18.06
C GLU A 242 -16.99 5.61 17.94
N SER A 243 -17.16 6.30 16.80
CA SER A 243 -18.28 7.21 16.56
C SER A 243 -19.66 6.55 16.71
N GLY A 244 -19.71 5.22 16.84
CA GLY A 244 -20.92 4.46 17.17
C GLY A 244 -21.86 4.26 15.98
N GLU A 245 -21.42 4.66 14.79
CA GLU A 245 -22.14 4.46 13.55
C GLU A 245 -22.16 2.98 13.17
N ASN A 246 -23.26 2.54 12.54
CA ASN A 246 -23.57 1.12 12.31
C ASN A 246 -22.57 0.37 11.38
N GLN A 247 -21.52 1.04 10.90
CA GLN A 247 -20.62 0.57 9.85
C GLN A 247 -19.18 1.07 10.03
N ASN A 248 -18.70 1.03 11.27
CA ASN A 248 -17.28 1.22 11.59
C ASN A 248 -16.63 -0.16 11.74
N TYR A 249 -15.61 -0.41 10.92
CA TYR A 249 -14.78 -1.61 11.03
C TYR A 249 -13.28 -1.29 10.92
N VAL A 250 -12.52 -1.74 11.92
CA VAL A 250 -11.05 -1.69 11.86
C VAL A 250 -10.55 -2.30 10.55
N PHE A 251 -11.11 -3.46 10.17
CA PHE A 251 -10.99 -4.02 8.83
C PHE A 251 -12.19 -4.91 8.48
N ASN A 252 -12.40 -5.14 7.20
CA ASN A 252 -13.45 -6.03 6.73
C ASN A 252 -13.07 -7.51 6.93
N SER A 253 -13.57 -8.12 8.01
CA SER A 253 -13.22 -9.49 8.41
C SER A 253 -13.62 -10.58 7.39
N ASN A 254 -14.54 -10.31 6.48
CA ASN A 254 -14.98 -11.29 5.47
C ASN A 254 -13.95 -11.50 4.36
N VAL A 255 -13.10 -10.49 4.12
CA VAL A 255 -12.08 -10.51 3.08
C VAL A 255 -10.66 -10.45 3.65
N THR A 256 -10.52 -10.32 4.97
CA THR A 256 -9.24 -10.19 5.65
C THR A 256 -8.69 -11.54 6.10
N SER A 257 -7.40 -11.76 5.86
CA SER A 257 -6.65 -12.91 6.34
C SER A 257 -5.31 -12.48 6.94
N ILE A 258 -5.00 -13.01 8.11
CA ILE A 258 -3.72 -12.77 8.82
C ILE A 258 -2.92 -14.07 8.77
N THR A 259 -1.90 -14.09 7.92
CA THR A 259 -1.13 -15.27 7.57
C THR A 259 0.32 -15.13 7.99
N GLY A 260 0.99 -16.25 8.30
CA GLY A 260 2.32 -16.23 8.91
C GLY A 260 2.28 -16.01 10.42
N ASP A 261 3.37 -16.39 11.09
CA ASP A 261 3.54 -16.29 12.55
C ASP A 261 4.26 -14.99 12.96
N GLU A 262 4.70 -14.21 11.97
CA GLU A 262 5.53 -13.01 12.12
C GLU A 262 4.73 -11.71 11.95
N ALA A 263 3.55 -11.76 11.32
CA ALA A 263 2.71 -10.58 11.17
C ALA A 263 2.09 -10.19 12.52
N VAL A 264 2.36 -8.98 12.99
CA VAL A 264 1.83 -8.43 14.23
C VAL A 264 0.74 -7.42 13.89
N VAL A 265 -0.50 -7.67 14.32
CA VAL A 265 -1.65 -6.80 14.02
C VAL A 265 -2.34 -6.38 15.30
N PHE A 266 -2.34 -5.07 15.54
CA PHE A 266 -3.02 -4.40 16.65
C PHE A 266 -4.26 -3.66 16.10
N ALA A 267 -5.44 -4.12 16.47
CA ALA A 267 -6.71 -3.55 16.00
C ALA A 267 -7.40 -2.79 17.12
N GLY A 268 -7.75 -1.52 16.89
CA GLY A 268 -8.47 -0.67 17.84
C GLY A 268 -9.95 -1.02 17.92
N GLU A 269 -10.29 -2.12 18.58
CA GLU A 269 -11.66 -2.62 18.72
C GLU A 269 -12.29 -2.18 20.04
N GLY A 270 -13.30 -1.31 19.96
CA GLY A 270 -13.85 -0.67 21.15
C GLY A 270 -12.76 0.11 21.89
N SER A 271 -12.77 0.06 23.22
CA SER A 271 -11.92 0.91 24.07
C SER A 271 -10.44 0.54 24.10
N ALA A 272 -9.98 -0.49 23.40
CA ALA A 272 -8.61 -1.00 23.47
C ALA A 272 -8.04 -1.35 22.08
N TYR A 273 -6.72 -1.34 21.96
CA TYR A 273 -6.04 -2.11 20.93
C TYR A 273 -6.00 -3.58 21.33
N LYS A 274 -6.33 -4.48 20.41
CA LYS A 274 -6.32 -5.93 20.62
C LYS A 274 -5.39 -6.60 19.63
N LEU A 275 -4.60 -7.53 20.14
CA LEU A 275 -3.81 -8.43 19.31
C LEU A 275 -4.75 -9.39 18.55
N GLN A 276 -4.55 -9.53 17.24
CA GLN A 276 -5.47 -10.31 16.39
C GLN A 276 -5.06 -11.78 16.22
N LYS A 277 -3.80 -12.12 16.47
CA LYS A 277 -3.26 -13.49 16.35
C LYS A 277 -2.00 -13.64 17.19
N ASN A 278 -1.64 -14.88 17.52
CA ASN A 278 -0.30 -15.20 18.01
C ASN A 278 0.76 -14.63 17.06
N ALA A 279 1.71 -13.88 17.61
CA ALA A 279 2.70 -13.19 16.80
C ALA A 279 4.05 -13.05 17.50
N VAL A 280 5.10 -12.89 16.69
CA VAL A 280 6.45 -12.56 17.13
C VAL A 280 6.80 -11.15 16.63
N LEU A 281 7.03 -10.21 17.55
CA LEU A 281 7.51 -8.88 17.25
C LEU A 281 9.04 -8.90 17.14
N ALA A 282 9.55 -8.74 15.91
CA ALA A 282 10.96 -8.78 15.56
C ALA A 282 11.60 -7.40 15.29
N GLN A 283 10.84 -6.32 15.47
CA GLN A 283 11.30 -4.94 15.25
C GLN A 283 10.74 -4.01 16.32
N ASP A 284 11.49 -2.94 16.63
CA ASP A 284 11.09 -1.95 17.62
C ASP A 284 9.73 -1.34 17.25
N PHE A 285 8.85 -1.23 18.24
CA PHE A 285 7.51 -0.74 18.01
C PHE A 285 6.93 -0.03 19.24
N ALA A 286 6.29 1.11 18.99
CA ALA A 286 5.52 1.85 19.97
C ALA A 286 4.06 1.91 19.51
N LEU A 287 3.13 1.52 20.39
CA LEU A 287 1.71 1.70 20.12
C LEU A 287 1.34 3.18 20.08
N ILE A 288 0.36 3.52 19.25
CA ILE A 288 -0.21 4.86 19.20
C ILE A 288 -0.87 5.17 20.55
N PRO A 289 -0.56 6.32 21.20
CA PRO A 289 -1.18 6.73 22.44
C PRO A 289 -2.71 6.81 22.37
N GLY A 290 -3.37 6.60 23.51
CA GLY A 290 -4.78 6.95 23.70
C GLY A 290 -5.74 5.79 23.92
N LYS A 291 -5.29 4.54 23.76
CA LYS A 291 -6.07 3.35 24.16
C LYS A 291 -5.20 2.33 24.88
N PRO A 292 -5.70 1.65 25.92
CA PRO A 292 -5.04 0.47 26.48
C PRO A 292 -4.78 -0.59 25.41
N PHE A 293 -3.81 -1.46 25.65
CA PHE A 293 -3.51 -2.62 24.83
C PHE A 293 -3.85 -3.89 25.60
N GLU A 294 -4.58 -4.80 24.94
CA GLU A 294 -5.03 -6.07 25.47
C GLU A 294 -4.50 -7.23 24.62
N ILE A 295 -4.05 -8.29 25.27
CA ILE A 295 -3.83 -9.60 24.63
C ILE A 295 -5.08 -10.46 24.90
N PRO A 296 -5.91 -10.76 23.88
CA PRO A 296 -7.09 -11.61 24.06
C PRO A 296 -6.76 -13.01 24.56
N GLU A 297 -7.73 -13.66 25.21
CA GLU A 297 -7.59 -15.03 25.75
C GLU A 297 -7.07 -16.00 24.68
N GLY A 298 -6.08 -16.83 25.06
CA GLY A 298 -5.49 -17.83 24.17
C GLY A 298 -4.49 -17.27 23.14
N LEU A 299 -4.25 -15.96 23.13
CA LEU A 299 -3.22 -15.34 22.30
C LEU A 299 -1.94 -15.03 23.09
N THR A 300 -0.86 -14.89 22.33
CA THR A 300 0.49 -14.62 22.80
C THR A 300 1.18 -13.61 21.91
N LEU A 301 1.84 -12.64 22.54
CA LEU A 301 2.80 -11.76 21.88
C LEU A 301 4.19 -12.10 22.39
N ALA A 302 5.06 -12.62 21.51
CA ALA A 302 6.46 -12.80 21.81
C ALA A 302 7.26 -11.62 21.25
N VAL A 303 8.07 -10.98 22.08
CA VAL A 303 8.97 -9.90 21.68
C VAL A 303 10.38 -10.46 21.59
N GLU A 304 11.02 -10.29 20.44
CA GLU A 304 12.38 -10.78 20.22
C GLU A 304 13.39 -10.14 21.17
N LYS A 305 14.49 -10.85 21.40
CA LYS A 305 15.53 -10.38 22.31
C LYS A 305 16.17 -9.11 21.73
N GLY A 306 16.10 -8.02 22.49
CA GLY A 306 16.69 -6.74 22.09
C GLY A 306 15.75 -5.86 21.26
N VAL A 307 14.51 -6.30 21.05
CA VAL A 307 13.44 -5.49 20.49
C VAL A 307 12.73 -4.73 21.61
N ASP A 308 12.55 -3.44 21.40
CA ASP A 308 11.82 -2.57 22.31
C ASP A 308 10.34 -2.53 21.92
N PHE A 309 9.47 -3.00 22.81
CA PHE A 309 8.02 -2.83 22.73
C PHE A 309 7.55 -1.86 23.79
N SER A 310 6.99 -0.72 23.35
CA SER A 310 6.46 0.32 24.22
C SER A 310 4.97 0.50 24.00
N THR A 311 4.21 0.66 25.08
CA THR A 311 2.80 1.07 25.00
C THR A 311 2.61 2.59 25.06
N ASP A 312 3.71 3.36 25.01
CA ASP A 312 3.75 4.83 25.10
C ASP A 312 2.84 5.41 26.20
N GLY A 313 2.87 4.78 27.38
CA GLY A 313 2.09 5.18 28.54
C GLY A 313 0.65 4.67 28.57
N ALA A 314 0.17 3.99 27.52
CA ALA A 314 -1.07 3.25 27.57
C ALA A 314 -0.97 2.05 28.52
N GLU A 315 -2.08 1.73 29.18
CA GLU A 315 -2.18 0.54 30.03
C GLU A 315 -2.01 -0.72 29.18
N PHE A 316 -1.10 -1.60 29.60
CA PHE A 316 -0.85 -2.88 28.94
C PHE A 316 -1.44 -4.01 29.78
N GLN A 317 -2.52 -4.60 29.30
CA GLN A 317 -3.27 -5.66 29.95
C GLN A 317 -2.81 -7.04 29.44
N TYR A 318 -2.13 -7.77 30.34
CA TYR A 318 -1.75 -9.17 30.19
C TYR A 318 -1.81 -9.84 31.57
N GLU A 319 -1.93 -11.16 31.59
CA GLU A 319 -1.94 -11.93 32.84
C GLU A 319 -0.54 -12.44 33.19
N THR A 320 0.15 -13.04 32.22
CA THR A 320 1.45 -13.67 32.43
C THR A 320 2.51 -13.03 31.53
N LYS A 321 3.68 -12.74 32.12
CA LYS A 321 4.92 -12.35 31.42
C LYS A 321 6.04 -13.31 31.79
N TYR A 322 6.69 -13.90 30.80
CA TYR A 322 7.83 -14.80 31.02
C TYR A 322 8.85 -14.71 29.89
N THR A 323 10.04 -15.28 30.09
CA THR A 323 11.05 -15.42 29.03
C THR A 323 11.08 -16.87 28.55
N ASN A 324 10.92 -17.09 27.25
CA ASN A 324 10.92 -18.45 26.69
C ASN A 324 12.35 -18.96 26.40
N LYS A 325 12.47 -20.21 25.94
CA LYS A 325 13.75 -20.86 25.61
C LYS A 325 14.54 -20.17 24.48
N LYS A 326 13.87 -19.36 23.65
CA LYS A 326 14.50 -18.54 22.60
C LYS A 326 15.00 -17.19 23.13
N GLY A 327 14.81 -16.90 24.43
CA GLY A 327 15.17 -15.62 25.04
C GLY A 327 14.18 -14.49 24.73
N GLN A 328 13.01 -14.80 24.17
CA GLN A 328 11.96 -13.84 23.85
C GLN A 328 11.15 -13.52 25.11
N THR A 329 10.71 -12.26 25.25
CA THR A 329 9.74 -11.88 26.28
C THR A 329 8.34 -12.19 25.77
N VAL A 330 7.61 -13.08 26.44
CA VAL A 330 6.26 -13.49 26.03
C VAL A 330 5.23 -12.92 26.97
N TYR A 331 4.20 -12.31 26.39
CA TYR A 331 3.02 -11.79 27.06
C TYR A 331 1.79 -12.62 26.66
N THR A 332 0.93 -12.94 27.63
CA THR A 332 -0.31 -13.71 27.39
C THR A 332 -1.35 -13.42 28.47
N SER A 333 -2.62 -13.67 28.16
CA SER A 333 -3.77 -13.55 29.06
C SER A 333 -4.26 -14.89 29.62
N ALA A 334 -3.42 -15.93 29.53
CA ALA A 334 -3.65 -17.20 30.21
C ALA A 334 -2.53 -17.46 31.25
N PRO A 335 -2.83 -18.20 32.34
CA PRO A 335 -1.80 -18.72 33.22
C PRO A 335 -0.99 -19.77 32.46
N VAL A 336 0.31 -19.55 32.35
CA VAL A 336 1.21 -20.50 31.68
C VAL A 336 2.33 -20.88 32.65
N ASP A 337 2.55 -22.18 32.83
CA ASP A 337 3.76 -22.68 33.47
C ASP A 337 4.93 -22.46 32.48
N PRO A 338 5.89 -21.57 32.79
CA PRO A 338 6.99 -21.21 31.88
C PRO A 338 7.81 -22.43 31.43
N ASP A 339 7.84 -23.49 32.24
CA ASP A 339 8.58 -24.72 31.96
C ASP A 339 7.83 -25.70 31.03
N SER A 340 6.52 -25.49 30.85
CA SER A 340 5.63 -26.35 30.05
C SER A 340 5.50 -25.96 28.58
N VAL A 341 6.00 -24.77 28.20
CA VAL A 341 5.80 -24.23 26.83
C VAL A 341 6.76 -24.92 25.85
N ALA A 342 6.21 -25.84 25.07
CA ALA A 342 6.86 -26.30 23.85
C ALA A 342 6.98 -25.14 22.87
N THR A 343 8.17 -24.95 22.29
CA THR A 343 8.43 -23.91 21.30
C THR A 343 7.40 -23.98 20.17
N PRO A 344 6.74 -22.89 19.76
CA PRO A 344 6.04 -22.88 18.49
C PRO A 344 7.06 -23.24 17.41
N LEU A 345 6.76 -24.31 16.67
CA LEU A 345 7.51 -24.73 15.50
C LEU A 345 7.47 -23.56 14.52
N SER A 346 8.59 -22.86 14.36
CA SER A 346 8.75 -21.96 13.23
C SER A 346 8.68 -22.82 11.98
N VAL A 347 7.59 -22.73 11.23
CA VAL A 347 7.51 -23.36 9.90
C VAL A 347 8.28 -22.46 8.93
N PHE A 348 9.61 -22.41 9.11
CA PHE A 348 10.52 -21.87 8.10
C PHE A 348 10.44 -22.81 6.90
N GLY A 349 9.68 -22.38 5.88
CA GLY A 349 9.60 -23.05 4.59
C GLY A 349 8.21 -23.59 4.29
N ILE A 350 7.34 -22.76 3.73
CA ILE A 350 6.65 -22.93 2.44
C ILE A 350 6.05 -21.55 2.11
N LEU A 351 6.86 -20.63 1.57
CA LEU A 351 6.34 -19.46 0.85
C LEU A 351 7.22 -19.14 -0.36
N ALA A 352 7.37 -20.14 -1.23
CA ALA A 352 7.88 -19.95 -2.59
C ALA A 352 6.75 -20.04 -3.64
N GLY A 353 5.48 -19.93 -3.23
CA GLY A 353 4.34 -20.36 -4.05
C GLY A 353 3.29 -19.33 -4.46
N ILE A 354 3.29 -18.10 -3.94
CA ILE A 354 2.19 -17.14 -4.21
C ILE A 354 2.61 -15.97 -5.13
N MET A 355 3.91 -15.68 -5.24
CA MET A 355 4.42 -14.67 -6.20
C MET A 355 4.36 -15.13 -7.68
N ALA A 356 4.06 -16.41 -7.95
CA ALA A 356 4.02 -16.98 -9.31
C ALA A 356 2.64 -16.93 -9.98
N ALA A 357 1.59 -16.50 -9.28
CA ALA A 357 0.24 -16.38 -9.86
C ALA A 357 -0.09 -14.96 -10.38
N PHE A 358 0.70 -13.94 -10.01
CA PHE A 358 0.50 -12.55 -10.45
C PHE A 358 1.40 -12.13 -11.63
N GLY A 359 1.92 -13.12 -12.35
CA GLY A 359 2.74 -12.90 -13.54
C GLY A 359 1.93 -12.52 -14.78
N ILE A 360 1.82 -11.22 -15.02
CA ILE A 360 1.76 -10.59 -16.35
C ILE A 360 0.56 -11.01 -17.22
N THR A 361 -0.53 -10.25 -17.12
CA THR A 361 -1.31 -9.90 -18.31
C THR A 361 -1.06 -8.44 -18.68
N ARG A 362 0.00 -8.19 -19.46
CA ARG A 362 0.00 -7.05 -20.38
C ARG A 362 -1.16 -7.25 -21.35
N ARG A 363 -2.27 -6.55 -21.17
CA ARG A 363 -3.25 -6.40 -22.25
C ARG A 363 -2.75 -5.32 -23.21
N LYS A 364 -2.82 -5.69 -24.49
CA LYS A 364 -2.57 -4.83 -25.65
C LYS A 364 -3.61 -3.74 -25.77
#